data_AF-A0A0C3EIG6-F1
#
_entry.id   AF-A0A0C3EIG6-F1
#
_cell.length_a   1.000
_cell.length_b   1.000
_cell.length_c   1.000
_cell.angle_alpha   90.00
_cell.angle_beta   90.00
_cell.angle_gamma   90.00
#
_symmetry.space_group_name_H-M   'P 1'
#
loop_
_entity.id
_entity.type
_entity.pdbx_description
1 polymer ?
#
loop_
_entity_poly.entity_id
_entity_poly.type
_entity_poly.pdbx_seq_one_letter_code
_entity_poly.pdbx_strand_id
1 'polypeptide(L)'
;MRIFSVAPALLSLFDRSESAFASVTYPAFPFHSVRIKKSSFVIRPVYTGYLDIDGDAKHLFFYFFENDVVMWINGGPGCTSAVGLLFELGPCRIDISGTSLNGTNWNPYSWNNKANIFFLDQPVGVGYSYADFGETVETTEEAARNVHAFLTIFFETFRNFSNRPLHLAGESYAGRYLPVFASEIFDQNFVAKSEGRSIINLQSIIIGNGITDISTLYEGRYEIDCGTAAWERPPQTIANCIRMKAALPRCQERIRRSCIDRFEHIDCEAAVAFCDAHISDPYWASGRNVYDSSKTCEIQSHCYAEFERLTDYLDLPSTRKMLGAESPGQFVQCSNTVRENFVSHLDKWAHHTQDYVAALLERGIRVLIYSGTCDWQCNWVANKR
;
A
#
# COMPACT_ATOMS: atom_id res chain seq x y z
N MET A 1 -4.42 2.80 -32.40
CA MET A 1 -3.51 1.77 -31.87
C MET A 1 -2.08 2.22 -32.20
N ARG A 2 -1.46 3.02 -31.32
CA ARG A 2 -0.04 3.39 -31.46
C ARG A 2 0.72 2.40 -30.59
N ILE A 3 1.50 1.54 -31.22
CA ILE A 3 2.42 0.62 -30.54
C ILE A 3 3.55 1.51 -30.01
N PHE A 4 3.72 1.56 -28.69
CA PHE A 4 4.73 2.41 -28.05
C PHE A 4 6.02 1.62 -27.81
N SER A 5 7.15 2.25 -28.11
CA SER A 5 8.45 1.63 -28.33
C SER A 5 9.29 1.54 -27.05
N VAL A 6 9.29 0.44 -26.27
CA VAL A 6 10.44 0.16 -25.37
C VAL A 6 11.72 0.21 -26.23
N ALA A 7 12.91 0.49 -25.69
CA ALA A 7 14.14 0.48 -26.50
C ALA A 7 14.12 -0.77 -27.42
N PRO A 8 14.31 -0.66 -28.75
CA PRO A 8 13.93 -1.71 -29.70
C PRO A 8 14.48 -3.11 -29.38
N ALA A 9 15.63 -3.18 -28.69
CA ALA A 9 16.23 -4.40 -28.18
C ALA A 9 15.43 -5.05 -27.02
N LEU A 10 15.00 -4.25 -26.04
CA LEU A 10 14.24 -4.70 -24.87
C LEU A 10 12.81 -5.11 -25.25
N LEU A 11 12.17 -4.40 -26.18
CA LEU A 11 10.85 -4.77 -26.72
C LEU A 11 10.89 -6.17 -27.35
N SER A 12 11.94 -6.49 -28.11
CA SER A 12 12.11 -7.81 -28.73
C SER A 12 12.35 -8.94 -27.71
N LEU A 13 12.93 -8.62 -26.55
CA LEU A 13 13.15 -9.55 -25.44
C LEU A 13 11.84 -9.81 -24.67
N PHE A 14 11.09 -8.76 -24.35
CA PHE A 14 9.85 -8.86 -23.56
C PHE A 14 8.63 -9.35 -24.37
N ASP A 15 8.54 -9.06 -25.67
CA ASP A 15 7.46 -9.59 -26.52
C ASP A 15 7.62 -11.10 -26.82
N ARG A 16 8.79 -11.68 -26.56
CA ARG A 16 9.08 -13.10 -26.81
C ARG A 16 8.97 -13.99 -25.58
N SER A 17 8.85 -13.44 -24.37
CA SER A 17 9.00 -14.22 -23.13
C SER A 17 7.68 -14.48 -22.40
N GLU A 18 6.74 -15.17 -23.06
CA GLU A 18 5.57 -15.73 -22.37
C GLU A 18 5.95 -16.93 -21.47
N SER A 19 7.08 -17.59 -21.76
CA SER A 19 7.53 -18.81 -21.08
C SER A 19 8.60 -18.62 -20.02
N ALA A 20 9.35 -17.51 -20.03
CA ALA A 20 10.48 -17.25 -19.13
C ALA A 20 10.60 -15.76 -18.79
N PHE A 21 11.35 -15.43 -17.74
CA PHE A 21 11.75 -14.06 -17.45
C PHE A 21 12.79 -13.55 -18.45
N ALA A 22 12.63 -12.31 -18.88
CA ALA A 22 13.72 -11.53 -19.45
C ALA A 22 14.35 -10.70 -18.33
N SER A 23 15.66 -10.86 -18.13
CA SER A 23 16.42 -10.17 -17.09
C SER A 23 17.22 -9.01 -17.67
N VAL A 24 17.28 -7.90 -16.94
CA VAL A 24 18.01 -6.69 -17.32
C VAL A 24 18.80 -6.18 -16.13
N THR A 25 20.08 -5.88 -16.34
CA THR A 25 20.96 -5.24 -15.37
C THR A 25 21.43 -3.89 -15.91
N TYR A 26 21.78 -2.98 -14.99
CA TYR A 26 22.23 -1.63 -15.34
C TYR A 26 23.61 -1.38 -14.72
N PRO A 27 24.63 -0.97 -15.50
CA PRO A 27 25.96 -0.67 -14.94
C PRO A 27 25.93 0.41 -13.86
N ALA A 28 24.99 1.35 -13.92
CA ALA A 28 24.79 2.38 -12.90
C ALA A 28 24.18 1.85 -11.58
N PHE A 29 23.58 0.65 -11.60
CA PHE A 29 22.93 0.01 -10.48
C PHE A 29 23.42 -1.45 -10.36
N PRO A 30 24.71 -1.68 -10.06
CA PRO A 30 25.32 -3.01 -10.15
C PRO A 30 24.77 -4.03 -9.14
N PHE A 31 24.08 -3.56 -8.10
CA PHE A 31 23.45 -4.41 -7.09
C PHE A 31 21.94 -4.61 -7.31
N HIS A 32 21.45 -4.27 -8.51
CA HIS A 32 20.04 -4.40 -8.82
C HIS A 32 19.81 -4.99 -10.21
N SER A 33 18.70 -5.70 -10.36
CA SER A 33 18.27 -6.23 -11.64
C SER A 33 16.75 -6.25 -11.75
N VAL A 34 16.23 -6.33 -12.98
CA VAL A 34 14.79 -6.49 -13.22
C VAL A 34 14.56 -7.75 -14.02
N ARG A 35 13.61 -8.56 -13.56
CA ARG A 35 13.10 -9.75 -14.24
C ARG A 35 11.66 -9.49 -14.64
N ILE A 36 11.35 -9.50 -15.94
CA ILE A 36 10.00 -9.22 -16.44
C ILE A 36 9.52 -10.33 -17.35
N LYS A 37 8.25 -10.65 -17.20
CA LYS A 37 7.52 -11.61 -18.01
C LYS A 37 6.24 -10.97 -18.50
N LYS A 38 5.90 -11.23 -19.76
CA LYS A 38 4.57 -10.90 -20.29
C LYS A 38 3.62 -12.03 -19.96
N SER A 39 2.51 -11.71 -19.30
CA SER A 39 1.55 -12.70 -18.82
C SER A 39 0.15 -12.38 -19.31
N SER A 40 -0.59 -13.44 -19.66
CA SER A 40 -2.02 -13.39 -19.96
C SER A 40 -2.83 -13.54 -18.67
N PHE A 41 -2.57 -12.66 -17.70
CA PHE A 41 -3.33 -12.59 -16.45
C PHE A 41 -4.57 -11.74 -16.67
N VAL A 42 -5.70 -12.11 -16.07
CA VAL A 42 -7.00 -11.42 -16.28
C VAL A 42 -7.37 -11.26 -17.77
N ILE A 43 -8.10 -10.21 -18.16
CA ILE A 43 -8.64 -10.04 -19.53
C ILE A 43 -7.70 -9.20 -20.44
N ARG A 44 -6.52 -8.78 -19.96
CA ARG A 44 -5.57 -7.94 -20.72
C ARG A 44 -4.13 -8.34 -20.47
N PRO A 45 -3.20 -8.14 -21.43
CA PRO A 45 -1.79 -8.35 -21.20
C PRO A 45 -1.29 -7.55 -19.98
N VAL A 46 -0.51 -8.21 -19.13
CA VAL A 46 0.18 -7.59 -18.00
C VAL A 46 1.66 -7.95 -18.09
N TYR A 47 2.52 -7.04 -17.65
CA TYR A 47 3.92 -7.33 -17.35
C TYR A 47 4.03 -7.59 -15.87
N THR A 48 4.49 -8.78 -15.49
CA THR A 48 4.75 -9.14 -14.11
C THR A 48 6.20 -9.49 -13.91
N GLY A 49 6.67 -9.41 -12.69
CA GLY A 49 7.99 -9.90 -12.34
C GLY A 49 8.55 -9.20 -11.15
N TYR A 50 9.88 -9.24 -11.07
CA TYR A 50 10.63 -8.87 -9.90
C TYR A 50 11.60 -7.73 -10.21
N LEU A 51 11.74 -6.84 -9.25
CA LEU A 51 12.96 -6.08 -9.10
C LEU A 51 13.77 -6.70 -7.97
N ASP A 52 14.99 -7.06 -8.29
CA ASP A 52 15.96 -7.59 -7.35
C ASP A 52 16.84 -6.44 -6.86
N ILE A 53 16.94 -6.27 -5.54
CA ILE A 53 17.67 -5.19 -4.86
C ILE A 53 18.63 -5.75 -3.81
N ASP A 54 19.57 -4.92 -3.36
CA ASP A 54 20.59 -5.28 -2.37
C ASP A 54 21.45 -6.51 -2.76
N GLY A 55 21.79 -6.62 -4.05
CA GLY A 55 22.62 -7.72 -4.55
C GLY A 55 21.86 -9.05 -4.62
N ASP A 56 20.63 -9.00 -5.10
CA ASP A 56 19.69 -10.12 -5.23
C ASP A 56 19.26 -10.73 -3.88
N ALA A 57 19.35 -9.97 -2.78
CA ALA A 57 18.89 -10.42 -1.47
C ALA A 57 17.37 -10.22 -1.27
N LYS A 58 16.78 -9.23 -1.95
CA LYS A 58 15.39 -8.82 -1.81
C LYS A 58 14.74 -8.72 -3.19
N HIS A 59 13.54 -9.25 -3.33
CA HIS A 59 12.81 -9.34 -4.60
C HIS A 59 11.43 -8.72 -4.46
N LEU A 60 11.21 -7.57 -5.08
CA LEU A 60 9.92 -6.86 -5.07
C LEU A 60 9.09 -7.21 -6.32
N PHE A 61 7.93 -7.82 -6.10
CA PHE A 61 7.02 -8.23 -7.17
C PHE A 61 6.09 -7.10 -7.60
N PHE A 62 5.84 -7.00 -8.91
CA PHE A 62 4.92 -6.02 -9.46
C PHE A 62 4.00 -6.58 -10.55
N TYR A 63 2.87 -5.92 -10.72
CA TYR A 63 1.92 -6.11 -11.84
C TYR A 63 1.82 -4.79 -12.60
N PHE A 64 2.19 -4.73 -13.88
CA PHE A 64 2.17 -3.52 -14.69
C PHE A 64 1.31 -3.66 -15.95
N PHE A 65 0.37 -2.75 -16.13
CA PHE A 65 -0.49 -2.64 -17.33
C PHE A 65 0.00 -1.45 -18.19
N GLU A 66 -0.05 -1.50 -19.52
CA GLU A 66 0.50 -0.43 -20.41
C GLU A 66 -0.52 0.71 -20.77
N ASN A 67 0.00 1.93 -21.12
CA ASN A 67 -0.61 3.31 -21.25
C ASN A 67 -0.03 4.50 -20.38
N ASP A 68 -0.48 4.89 -19.15
CA ASP A 68 0.04 5.95 -18.21
C ASP A 68 0.61 5.49 -16.82
N VAL A 69 1.18 6.34 -15.94
CA VAL A 69 1.92 5.86 -14.74
C VAL A 69 1.36 6.33 -13.38
N VAL A 70 0.69 5.42 -12.70
CA VAL A 70 0.30 5.49 -11.29
C VAL A 70 0.91 4.28 -10.58
N MET A 71 1.54 4.49 -9.44
CA MET A 71 1.87 3.40 -8.53
C MET A 71 0.68 3.20 -7.59
N TRP A 72 0.18 1.97 -7.44
CA TRP A 72 -0.74 1.63 -6.38
C TRP A 72 -0.06 0.75 -5.33
N ILE A 73 -0.23 1.12 -4.06
CA ILE A 73 0.14 0.28 -2.92
C ILE A 73 -1.03 0.14 -1.93
N ASN A 74 -1.29 -1.08 -1.48
CA ASN A 74 -2.14 -1.29 -0.30
C ASN A 74 -1.32 -1.07 0.99
N GLY A 75 -2.04 -0.96 2.11
CA GLY A 75 -1.48 -0.70 3.43
C GLY A 75 -1.14 -1.96 4.24
N GLY A 76 -1.83 -2.11 5.37
CA GLY A 76 -1.57 -3.14 6.37
C GLY A 76 -1.08 -2.52 7.70
N PRO A 77 0.24 -2.41 7.96
CA PRO A 77 1.35 -2.60 7.03
C PRO A 77 1.58 -4.07 6.66
N GLY A 78 2.11 -4.31 5.46
CA GLY A 78 2.46 -5.65 5.00
C GLY A 78 1.40 -6.39 4.19
N CYS A 79 0.41 -5.70 3.62
CA CYS A 79 -0.60 -6.31 2.76
C CYS A 79 -0.29 -6.14 1.26
N THR A 80 -0.56 -7.17 0.48
CA THR A 80 -0.34 -7.22 -0.98
C THR A 80 -1.16 -6.18 -1.72
N SER A 81 -0.57 -5.60 -2.75
CA SER A 81 -1.26 -4.70 -3.68
C SER A 81 -2.14 -5.44 -4.68
N ALA A 82 -2.10 -6.79 -4.67
CA ALA A 82 -3.04 -7.61 -5.40
C ALA A 82 -4.49 -7.42 -4.89
N VAL A 83 -4.67 -6.93 -3.66
CA VAL A 83 -5.97 -6.53 -3.11
C VAL A 83 -6.55 -5.38 -3.94
N GLY A 84 -5.82 -4.27 -4.11
CA GLY A 84 -6.26 -3.19 -4.99
C GLY A 84 -6.51 -3.64 -6.43
N LEU A 85 -5.69 -4.58 -6.91
CA LEU A 85 -5.78 -5.13 -8.26
C LEU A 85 -7.05 -5.97 -8.48
N LEU A 86 -7.41 -6.86 -7.55
CA LEU A 86 -8.44 -7.87 -7.74
C LEU A 86 -9.70 -7.65 -6.90
N PHE A 87 -9.71 -6.70 -5.97
CA PHE A 87 -10.90 -6.41 -5.16
C PHE A 87 -11.45 -5.01 -5.45
N GLU A 88 -10.58 -4.03 -5.62
CA GLU A 88 -10.98 -2.63 -5.63
C GLU A 88 -11.11 -2.05 -7.05
N LEU A 89 -9.96 -1.73 -7.66
CA LEU A 89 -9.85 -0.75 -8.75
C LEU A 89 -9.12 -1.27 -10.00
N GLY A 90 -8.54 -2.47 -9.93
CA GLY A 90 -7.91 -3.09 -11.09
C GLY A 90 -8.90 -3.53 -12.17
N PRO A 91 -8.39 -4.07 -13.30
CA PRO A 91 -9.17 -4.34 -14.50
C PRO A 91 -10.19 -5.47 -14.34
N CYS A 92 -9.96 -6.37 -13.38
CA CYS A 92 -10.90 -7.44 -13.05
C CYS A 92 -11.06 -7.53 -11.53
N ARG A 93 -12.18 -8.10 -11.09
CA ARG A 93 -12.45 -8.44 -9.70
C ARG A 93 -12.41 -9.94 -9.50
N ILE A 94 -11.97 -10.38 -8.33
CA ILE A 94 -12.00 -11.78 -7.92
C ILE A 94 -13.44 -12.28 -7.93
N ASP A 95 -13.65 -13.46 -8.49
CA ASP A 95 -14.98 -14.04 -8.59
C ASP A 95 -15.29 -14.92 -7.37
N ILE A 96 -16.12 -14.37 -6.48
CA ILE A 96 -16.60 -15.07 -5.28
C ILE A 96 -17.71 -16.07 -5.56
N SER A 97 -18.48 -15.94 -6.66
CA SER A 97 -19.54 -16.90 -7.00
C SER A 97 -19.00 -18.15 -7.69
N GLY A 98 -17.74 -18.14 -8.14
CA GLY A 98 -17.10 -19.26 -8.83
C GLY A 98 -17.71 -19.58 -10.19
N THR A 99 -18.37 -18.61 -10.81
CA THR A 99 -19.11 -18.74 -12.08
C THR A 99 -18.27 -18.35 -13.30
N SER A 100 -17.19 -17.60 -13.10
CA SER A 100 -16.26 -17.17 -14.13
C SER A 100 -15.33 -18.31 -14.55
N LEU A 101 -14.95 -18.33 -15.84
CA LEU A 101 -14.07 -19.37 -16.39
C LEU A 101 -12.62 -19.27 -15.90
N ASN A 102 -12.16 -18.07 -15.55
CA ASN A 102 -10.75 -17.80 -15.18
C ASN A 102 -10.59 -17.28 -13.74
N GLY A 103 -11.65 -17.36 -12.92
CA GLY A 103 -11.64 -16.92 -11.53
C GLY A 103 -11.81 -15.41 -11.32
N THR A 104 -12.03 -14.63 -12.39
CA THR A 104 -12.18 -13.16 -12.29
C THR A 104 -13.30 -12.64 -13.20
N ASN A 105 -13.93 -11.53 -12.80
CA ASN A 105 -14.96 -10.82 -13.55
C ASN A 105 -14.44 -9.45 -14.00
N TRP A 106 -14.81 -8.99 -15.20
CA TRP A 106 -14.41 -7.68 -15.71
C TRP A 106 -14.90 -6.54 -14.80
N ASN A 107 -14.03 -5.56 -14.52
CA ASN A 107 -14.37 -4.35 -13.79
C ASN A 107 -14.59 -3.15 -14.74
N PRO A 108 -15.85 -2.75 -15.02
CA PRO A 108 -16.12 -1.62 -15.91
C PRO A 108 -15.67 -0.27 -15.32
N TYR A 109 -15.41 -0.20 -14.01
CA TYR A 109 -15.00 1.02 -13.30
C TYR A 109 -13.51 1.04 -12.96
N SER A 110 -12.73 0.16 -13.59
CA SER A 110 -11.29 0.09 -13.35
C SER A 110 -10.60 1.43 -13.59
N TRP A 111 -9.68 1.79 -12.70
CA TRP A 111 -8.81 2.95 -12.88
C TRP A 111 -7.89 2.77 -14.10
N ASN A 112 -7.61 1.53 -14.53
CA ASN A 112 -6.87 1.23 -15.75
C ASN A 112 -7.56 1.72 -17.04
N ASN A 113 -8.81 2.19 -16.95
CA ASN A 113 -9.51 2.85 -18.06
C ASN A 113 -9.02 4.29 -18.32
N LYS A 114 -8.32 4.90 -17.35
CA LYS A 114 -7.89 6.32 -17.39
C LYS A 114 -6.43 6.54 -17.02
N ALA A 115 -5.77 5.57 -16.42
CA ALA A 115 -4.34 5.56 -16.12
C ALA A 115 -3.77 4.16 -16.43
N ASN A 116 -2.44 3.96 -16.39
CA ASN A 116 -1.99 2.66 -15.92
C ASN A 116 -1.55 2.75 -14.50
N ILE A 117 -1.68 1.58 -13.92
CA ILE A 117 -1.38 1.34 -12.56
C ILE A 117 -0.39 0.21 -12.61
N PHE A 118 0.74 0.37 -11.94
CA PHE A 118 1.43 -0.80 -11.45
C PHE A 118 1.12 -0.99 -9.98
N PHE A 119 0.85 -2.23 -9.62
CA PHE A 119 0.60 -2.67 -8.26
C PHE A 119 1.90 -3.26 -7.75
N LEU A 120 2.39 -2.75 -6.64
CA LEU A 120 3.68 -3.15 -6.08
C LEU A 120 3.45 -3.88 -4.76
N ASP A 121 3.91 -5.14 -4.67
CA ASP A 121 3.96 -5.84 -3.40
C ASP A 121 5.18 -5.35 -2.63
N GLN A 122 4.94 -4.64 -1.52
CA GLN A 122 5.98 -4.11 -0.67
C GLN A 122 5.53 -4.08 0.79
N PRO A 123 6.46 -4.21 1.76
CA PRO A 123 7.88 -4.55 1.58
C PRO A 123 8.12 -6.04 1.23
N VAL A 124 9.37 -6.51 1.30
CA VAL A 124 9.67 -7.95 1.18
C VAL A 124 8.93 -8.77 2.24
N GLY A 125 8.49 -9.97 1.86
CA GLY A 125 7.64 -10.84 2.68
C GLY A 125 6.14 -10.61 2.49
N VAL A 126 5.75 -9.72 1.57
CA VAL A 126 4.35 -9.38 1.24
C VAL A 126 3.99 -9.91 -0.14
N GLY A 127 2.83 -10.55 -0.28
CA GLY A 127 2.32 -11.06 -1.56
C GLY A 127 3.30 -12.04 -2.20
N TYR A 128 3.81 -11.69 -3.38
CA TYR A 128 4.88 -12.45 -4.04
C TYR A 128 6.28 -11.87 -3.81
N SER A 129 6.44 -10.76 -3.07
CA SER A 129 7.74 -10.21 -2.72
C SER A 129 8.41 -11.01 -1.60
N TYR A 130 9.69 -11.31 -1.72
CA TYR A 130 10.41 -12.17 -0.78
C TYR A 130 11.88 -11.75 -0.62
N ALA A 131 12.56 -12.35 0.36
CA ALA A 131 13.98 -12.17 0.61
C ALA A 131 14.65 -13.54 0.75
N ASP A 132 15.90 -13.66 0.30
CA ASP A 132 16.61 -14.93 0.21
C ASP A 132 17.27 -15.34 1.54
N PHE A 133 17.74 -14.38 2.34
CA PHE A 133 18.54 -14.65 3.55
C PHE A 133 17.88 -14.15 4.84
N GLY A 134 16.57 -13.87 4.78
CA GLY A 134 15.77 -13.46 5.95
C GLY A 134 15.81 -11.95 6.23
N GLU A 135 16.18 -11.14 5.24
CA GLU A 135 16.12 -9.68 5.33
C GLU A 135 14.70 -9.20 5.63
N THR A 136 14.59 -8.30 6.60
CA THR A 136 13.34 -7.65 7.00
C THR A 136 13.32 -6.18 6.58
N VAL A 137 12.11 -5.61 6.60
CA VAL A 137 11.87 -4.17 6.56
C VAL A 137 10.98 -3.85 7.74
N GLU A 138 11.40 -2.90 8.56
CA GLU A 138 10.81 -2.70 9.89
C GLU A 138 10.23 -1.29 10.06
N THR A 139 10.60 -0.38 9.16
CA THR A 139 10.13 1.01 9.15
C THR A 139 9.70 1.47 7.76
N THR A 140 8.88 2.51 7.72
CA THR A 140 8.44 3.13 6.47
C THR A 140 9.62 3.78 5.73
N GLU A 141 10.59 4.35 6.44
CA GLU A 141 11.79 4.94 5.86
C GLU A 141 12.69 3.89 5.17
N GLU A 142 12.80 2.68 5.72
CA GLU A 142 13.46 1.56 5.03
C GLU A 142 12.71 1.12 3.78
N ALA A 143 11.39 1.00 3.87
CA ALA A 143 10.55 0.68 2.72
C ALA A 143 10.69 1.76 1.62
N ALA A 144 10.82 3.03 2.00
CA ALA A 144 10.98 4.15 1.07
C ALA A 144 12.23 4.02 0.21
N ARG A 145 13.36 3.60 0.80
CA ARG A 145 14.61 3.36 0.04
C ARG A 145 14.46 2.26 -0.99
N ASN A 146 13.81 1.15 -0.60
CA ASN A 146 13.55 0.03 -1.50
C ASN A 146 12.60 0.44 -2.66
N VAL A 147 11.55 1.20 -2.35
CA VAL A 147 10.59 1.70 -3.36
C VAL A 147 11.22 2.74 -4.28
N HIS A 148 12.08 3.61 -3.77
CA HIS A 148 12.85 4.54 -4.60
C HIS A 148 13.79 3.80 -5.56
N ALA A 149 14.52 2.78 -5.08
CA ALA A 149 15.33 1.92 -5.92
C ALA A 149 14.47 1.25 -7.01
N PHE A 150 13.29 0.77 -6.63
CA PHE A 150 12.32 0.22 -7.58
C PHE A 150 11.91 1.18 -8.66
N LEU A 151 11.46 2.37 -8.30
CA LEU A 151 10.99 3.35 -9.28
C LEU A 151 12.13 3.78 -10.21
N THR A 152 13.33 4.00 -9.66
CA THR A 152 14.51 4.37 -10.45
C THR A 152 14.76 3.37 -11.56
N ILE A 153 14.79 2.08 -11.22
CA ILE A 153 15.14 1.03 -12.17
C ILE A 153 13.96 0.68 -13.08
N PHE A 154 12.74 0.77 -12.56
CA PHE A 154 11.52 0.66 -13.36
C PHE A 154 11.52 1.69 -14.49
N PHE A 155 11.80 2.97 -14.21
CA PHE A 155 11.86 3.99 -15.24
C PHE A 155 13.10 3.89 -16.13
N GLU A 156 14.20 3.27 -15.68
CA GLU A 156 15.32 2.93 -16.56
C GLU A 156 14.99 1.78 -17.53
N THR A 157 14.13 0.85 -17.12
CA THR A 157 13.67 -0.29 -17.93
C THR A 157 12.56 0.11 -18.90
N PHE A 158 11.59 0.86 -18.39
CA PHE A 158 10.44 1.34 -19.12
C PHE A 158 10.64 2.81 -19.53
N ARG A 159 11.71 3.08 -20.31
CA ARG A 159 12.15 4.45 -20.63
C ARG A 159 11.10 5.36 -21.29
N ASN A 160 10.07 4.79 -21.91
CA ASN A 160 8.96 5.57 -22.48
C ASN A 160 8.10 6.28 -21.45
N PHE A 161 8.26 5.90 -20.20
CA PHE A 161 7.49 6.38 -19.09
C PHE A 161 8.29 7.36 -18.21
N SER A 162 9.62 7.46 -18.38
CA SER A 162 10.50 8.25 -17.49
C SER A 162 10.17 9.74 -17.45
N ASN A 163 9.64 10.30 -18.54
CA ASN A 163 9.24 11.71 -18.59
C ASN A 163 7.77 11.94 -18.18
N ARG A 164 6.99 10.88 -17.96
CA ARG A 164 5.57 11.02 -17.62
C ARG A 164 5.40 11.41 -16.17
N PRO A 165 4.35 12.19 -15.84
CA PRO A 165 3.91 12.40 -14.47
C PRO A 165 3.76 11.07 -13.72
N LEU A 166 4.46 10.92 -12.60
CA LEU A 166 4.25 9.85 -11.65
C LEU A 166 3.31 10.34 -10.54
N HIS A 167 2.30 9.54 -10.26
CA HIS A 167 1.43 9.70 -9.10
C HIS A 167 1.56 8.45 -8.22
N LEU A 168 1.82 8.64 -6.93
CA LEU A 168 1.77 7.53 -5.98
C LEU A 168 0.38 7.50 -5.35
N ALA A 169 -0.30 6.38 -5.42
CA ALA A 169 -1.64 6.18 -4.89
C ALA A 169 -1.67 4.96 -3.98
N GLY A 170 -2.60 4.96 -3.03
CA GLY A 170 -2.74 3.86 -2.09
C GLY A 170 -3.71 4.17 -0.97
N GLU A 171 -3.90 3.19 -0.09
CA GLU A 171 -4.87 3.27 0.99
C GLU A 171 -4.39 2.77 2.34
N SER A 172 -5.16 3.10 3.40
CA SER A 172 -4.93 2.60 4.76
C SER A 172 -3.55 3.01 5.29
N TYR A 173 -2.67 2.08 5.62
CA TYR A 173 -1.29 2.38 6.03
C TYR A 173 -0.46 3.07 4.93
N ALA A 174 -0.91 3.09 3.67
CA ALA A 174 -0.31 3.93 2.65
C ALA A 174 -0.42 5.44 2.98
N GLY A 175 -1.32 5.83 3.89
CA GLY A 175 -1.33 7.17 4.48
C GLY A 175 -0.03 7.55 5.19
N ARG A 176 0.73 6.55 5.68
CA ARG A 176 2.10 6.67 6.23
C ARG A 176 3.16 6.48 5.14
N TYR A 177 2.99 5.47 4.28
CA TYR A 177 3.95 5.15 3.22
C TYR A 177 4.14 6.27 2.20
N LEU A 178 3.04 6.76 1.61
CA LEU A 178 3.12 7.63 0.44
C LEU A 178 3.83 8.96 0.70
N PRO A 179 3.57 9.68 1.81
CA PRO A 179 4.32 10.90 2.11
C PRO A 179 5.82 10.67 2.27
N VAL A 180 6.23 9.55 2.87
CA VAL A 180 7.66 9.25 3.05
C VAL A 180 8.31 8.75 1.78
N PHE A 181 7.63 7.92 1.00
CA PHE A 181 8.12 7.45 -0.30
C PHE A 181 8.31 8.63 -1.24
N ALA A 182 7.34 9.55 -1.28
CA ALA A 182 7.43 10.77 -2.06
C ALA A 182 8.59 11.67 -1.62
N SER A 183 8.86 11.76 -0.31
CA SER A 183 9.96 12.56 0.22
C SER A 183 11.33 11.95 -0.13
N GLU A 184 11.48 10.63 0.00
CA GLU A 184 12.69 9.92 -0.44
C GLU A 184 12.95 10.15 -1.94
N ILE A 185 11.93 9.98 -2.79
CA ILE A 185 12.06 10.22 -4.24
C ILE A 185 12.45 11.68 -4.52
N PHE A 186 11.82 12.63 -3.84
CA PHE A 186 12.10 14.05 -4.03
C PHE A 186 13.55 14.39 -3.67
N ASP A 187 14.05 13.90 -2.54
CA ASP A 187 15.41 14.16 -2.09
C ASP A 187 16.44 13.46 -2.99
N GLN A 188 16.16 12.21 -3.39
CA GLN A 188 17.03 11.45 -4.29
C GLN A 188 17.08 12.02 -5.71
N ASN A 189 16.05 12.76 -6.15
CA ASN A 189 16.10 13.48 -7.43
C ASN A 189 17.21 14.55 -7.46
N PHE A 190 17.57 15.17 -6.34
CA PHE A 190 18.71 16.09 -6.30
C PHE A 190 20.04 15.34 -6.47
N VAL A 191 20.17 14.19 -5.83
CA VAL A 191 21.34 13.31 -5.97
C VAL A 191 21.47 12.86 -7.43
N ALA A 192 20.40 12.31 -8.00
CA ALA A 192 20.36 11.88 -9.40
C ALA A 192 20.77 13.00 -10.36
N LYS A 193 20.23 14.21 -10.17
CA LYS A 193 20.59 15.38 -10.99
C LYS A 193 22.07 15.76 -10.84
N SER A 194 22.61 15.72 -9.62
CA SER A 194 24.03 16.03 -9.36
C SER A 194 24.98 15.03 -10.03
N GLU A 195 24.55 13.78 -10.21
CA GLU A 195 25.29 12.70 -10.85
C GLU A 195 25.03 12.62 -12.37
N GLY A 196 24.20 13.51 -12.93
CA GLY A 196 23.83 13.50 -14.34
C GLY A 196 22.87 12.36 -14.73
N ARG A 197 22.19 11.74 -13.77
CA ARG A 197 21.16 10.72 -13.98
C ARG A 197 19.79 11.35 -14.23
N SER A 198 18.90 10.58 -14.85
CA SER A 198 17.49 10.94 -15.00
C SER A 198 16.80 11.05 -13.63
N ILE A 199 15.89 12.01 -13.50
CA ILE A 199 15.05 12.17 -12.30
C ILE A 199 13.71 11.47 -12.48
N ILE A 200 13.07 11.11 -11.37
CA ILE A 200 11.68 10.62 -11.35
C ILE A 200 10.74 11.84 -11.32
N ASN A 201 9.87 11.95 -12.32
CA ASN A 201 8.92 13.07 -12.44
C ASN A 201 7.71 12.90 -11.49
N LEU A 202 7.94 12.94 -10.18
CA LEU A 202 6.91 12.85 -9.15
C LEU A 202 6.04 14.12 -9.13
N GLN A 203 4.72 13.94 -9.23
CA GLN A 203 3.76 15.04 -9.35
C GLN A 203 2.71 15.08 -8.24
N SER A 204 2.31 13.94 -7.69
CA SER A 204 1.38 13.91 -6.56
C SER A 204 1.40 12.61 -5.77
N ILE A 205 0.84 12.68 -4.57
CA ILE A 205 0.39 11.53 -3.79
C ILE A 205 -1.13 11.55 -3.62
N ILE A 206 -1.75 10.37 -3.62
CA ILE A 206 -3.20 10.16 -3.51
C ILE A 206 -3.45 9.12 -2.41
N ILE A 207 -4.05 9.56 -1.30
CA ILE A 207 -4.24 8.76 -0.09
C ILE A 207 -5.74 8.53 0.10
N GLY A 208 -6.18 7.27 -0.05
CA GLY A 208 -7.54 6.84 0.27
C GLY A 208 -7.62 6.28 1.68
N ASN A 209 -8.54 6.78 2.51
CA ASN A 209 -8.78 6.24 3.86
C ASN A 209 -7.44 6.01 4.60
N GLY A 210 -6.61 7.04 4.72
CA GLY A 210 -5.23 6.90 5.18
C GLY A 210 -5.08 7.03 6.69
N ILE A 211 -4.07 6.37 7.25
CA ILE A 211 -3.49 6.74 8.55
C ILE A 211 -2.34 7.69 8.29
N THR A 212 -2.58 9.00 8.40
CA THR A 212 -1.57 10.04 8.14
C THR A 212 -1.24 10.80 9.42
N ASP A 213 -2.21 11.50 10.02
CA ASP A 213 -2.04 12.12 11.34
C ASP A 213 -2.65 11.24 12.43
N ILE A 214 -1.79 10.62 13.23
CA ILE A 214 -2.19 9.80 14.38
C ILE A 214 -2.82 10.61 15.53
N SER A 215 -2.57 11.92 15.61
CA SER A 215 -3.06 12.78 16.68
C SER A 215 -4.59 12.94 16.65
N THR A 216 -5.18 12.84 15.45
CA THR A 216 -6.62 13.01 15.22
C THR A 216 -7.39 11.67 15.25
N LEU A 217 -6.68 10.54 15.17
CA LEU A 217 -7.27 9.21 14.97
C LEU A 217 -8.29 8.82 16.05
N TYR A 218 -7.92 8.95 17.33
CA TYR A 218 -8.78 8.52 18.44
C TYR A 218 -9.99 9.41 18.64
N GLU A 219 -9.86 10.71 18.36
CA GLU A 219 -11.00 11.62 18.34
C GLU A 219 -11.94 11.26 17.19
N GLY A 220 -11.40 10.99 16.00
CA GLY A 220 -12.17 10.51 14.87
C GLY A 220 -12.96 9.24 15.19
N ARG A 221 -12.32 8.23 15.79
CA ARG A 221 -12.98 6.98 16.21
C ARG A 221 -14.14 7.23 17.17
N TYR A 222 -13.95 8.12 18.15
CA TYR A 222 -15.04 8.51 19.06
C TYR A 222 -16.23 9.14 18.30
N GLU A 223 -15.98 10.02 17.34
CA GLU A 223 -17.03 10.68 16.57
C GLU A 223 -17.81 9.73 15.64
N ILE A 224 -17.15 8.69 15.10
CA ILE A 224 -17.82 7.63 14.32
C ILE A 224 -18.71 6.76 15.23
N ASP A 225 -18.22 6.40 16.42
CA ASP A 225 -18.88 5.42 17.29
C ASP A 225 -19.99 6.02 18.15
N CYS A 226 -19.73 7.22 18.67
CA CYS A 226 -20.52 7.88 19.69
C CYS A 226 -21.10 9.23 19.25
N GLY A 227 -20.65 9.73 18.09
CA GLY A 227 -21.18 10.92 17.45
C GLY A 227 -22.19 10.59 16.35
N THR A 228 -22.44 11.59 15.51
CA THR A 228 -23.33 11.49 14.34
C THR A 228 -22.59 11.74 13.03
N ALA A 229 -21.25 11.61 13.05
CA ALA A 229 -20.42 11.90 11.89
C ALA A 229 -20.61 10.90 10.75
N ALA A 230 -20.81 9.62 11.07
CA ALA A 230 -21.10 8.57 10.07
C ALA A 230 -22.57 8.12 10.06
N TRP A 231 -23.30 8.34 11.16
CA TRP A 231 -24.61 7.74 11.39
C TRP A 231 -25.61 8.77 11.94
N GLU A 232 -26.90 8.64 11.58
CA GLU A 232 -27.96 9.48 12.18
C GLU A 232 -28.06 9.31 13.70
N ARG A 233 -27.70 8.12 14.20
CA ARG A 233 -27.65 7.78 15.62
C ARG A 233 -26.36 7.00 15.91
N PRO A 234 -25.72 7.23 17.07
CA PRO A 234 -24.52 6.49 17.44
C PRO A 234 -24.74 4.97 17.38
N PRO A 235 -23.88 4.21 16.67
CA PRO A 235 -23.99 2.75 16.63
C PRO A 235 -23.59 2.08 17.95
N GLN A 236 -22.92 2.80 18.84
CA GLN A 236 -22.41 2.29 20.10
C GLN A 236 -23.37 2.50 21.27
N THR A 237 -23.28 1.65 22.30
CA THR A 237 -24.10 1.76 23.51
C THR A 237 -23.77 3.01 24.31
N ILE A 238 -24.77 3.59 24.96
CA ILE A 238 -24.62 4.78 25.83
C ILE A 238 -23.53 4.54 26.90
N ALA A 239 -23.51 3.35 27.51
CA ALA A 239 -22.53 3.01 28.53
C ALA A 239 -21.09 3.05 27.98
N ASN A 240 -20.85 2.46 26.80
CA ASN A 240 -19.54 2.53 26.15
C ASN A 240 -19.19 3.97 25.77
N CYS A 241 -20.12 4.74 25.23
CA CYS A 241 -19.88 6.13 24.87
C CYS A 241 -19.55 7.03 26.06
N ILE A 242 -20.17 6.82 27.23
CA ILE A 242 -19.80 7.52 28.46
C ILE A 242 -18.36 7.18 28.88
N ARG A 243 -17.97 5.89 28.83
CA ARG A 243 -16.60 5.48 29.14
C ARG A 243 -15.58 6.08 28.16
N MET A 244 -15.88 6.02 26.86
CA MET A 244 -15.00 6.58 25.82
C MET A 244 -14.85 8.09 26.00
N LYS A 245 -15.95 8.82 26.27
CA LYS A 245 -15.91 10.27 26.50
C LYS A 245 -15.06 10.64 27.71
N ALA A 246 -15.12 9.85 28.80
CA ALA A 246 -14.29 10.06 29.98
C ALA A 246 -12.81 9.73 29.73
N ALA A 247 -12.50 8.76 28.87
CA ALA A 247 -11.14 8.35 28.56
C ALA A 247 -10.45 9.22 27.51
N LEU A 248 -11.20 9.80 26.56
CA LEU A 248 -10.65 10.49 25.38
C LEU A 248 -9.67 11.62 25.73
N PRO A 249 -9.95 12.56 26.66
CA PRO A 249 -8.98 13.62 26.99
C PRO A 249 -7.67 13.06 27.56
N ARG A 250 -7.74 11.99 28.35
CA ARG A 250 -6.56 11.32 28.90
C ARG A 250 -5.77 10.59 27.82
N CYS A 251 -6.46 9.99 26.86
CA CYS A 251 -5.83 9.35 25.70
C CYS A 251 -5.06 10.40 24.87
N GLN A 252 -5.73 11.49 24.47
CA GLN A 252 -5.13 12.55 23.68
C GLN A 252 -3.91 13.17 24.38
N GLU A 253 -4.01 13.47 25.68
CA GLU A 253 -2.89 14.02 26.43
C GLU A 253 -1.69 13.06 26.51
N ARG A 254 -1.94 11.76 26.70
CA ARG A 254 -0.87 10.75 26.73
C ARG A 254 -0.19 10.60 25.38
N ILE A 255 -0.96 10.53 24.29
CA ILE A 255 -0.40 10.46 22.93
C ILE A 255 0.40 11.72 22.62
N ARG A 256 -0.16 12.89 22.90
CA ARG A 256 0.53 14.18 22.68
C ARG A 256 1.88 14.21 23.39
N ARG A 257 1.90 13.92 24.68
CA ARG A 257 3.13 14.01 25.49
C ARG A 257 4.18 12.95 25.12
N SER A 258 3.75 11.71 24.88
CA SER A 258 4.66 10.56 24.80
C SER A 258 5.02 10.12 23.38
N CYS A 259 4.21 10.50 22.39
CA CYS A 259 4.44 10.16 20.98
C CYS A 259 4.74 11.41 20.15
N ILE A 260 4.02 12.53 20.38
CA ILE A 260 4.05 13.69 19.48
C ILE A 260 5.11 14.72 19.89
N ASP A 261 4.98 15.31 21.08
CA ASP A 261 5.89 16.37 21.54
C ASP A 261 7.31 15.83 21.76
N ARG A 262 7.38 14.57 22.18
CA ARG A 262 8.61 13.82 22.37
C ARG A 262 8.30 12.34 22.19
N PHE A 263 8.92 11.72 21.20
CA PHE A 263 8.82 10.28 21.03
C PHE A 263 9.67 9.57 22.10
N GLU A 264 9.00 8.91 23.04
CA GLU A 264 9.60 8.00 24.01
C GLU A 264 8.93 6.64 23.85
N HIS A 265 9.67 5.66 23.34
CA HIS A 265 9.10 4.39 22.87
C HIS A 265 8.18 3.70 23.90
N ILE A 266 8.68 3.48 25.13
CA ILE A 266 7.93 2.82 26.21
C ILE A 266 6.68 3.63 26.61
N ASP A 267 6.82 4.95 26.75
CA ASP A 267 5.72 5.81 27.18
C ASP A 267 4.67 5.97 26.07
N CYS A 268 5.09 5.98 24.81
CA CYS A 268 4.22 6.00 23.65
C CYS A 268 3.44 4.69 23.53
N GLU A 269 4.11 3.55 23.65
CA GLU A 269 3.46 2.24 23.66
C GLU A 269 2.38 2.15 24.75
N ALA A 270 2.70 2.59 25.97
CA ALA A 270 1.75 2.64 27.08
C ALA A 270 0.58 3.61 26.83
N ALA A 271 0.82 4.72 26.12
CA ALA A 271 -0.22 5.66 25.71
C ALA A 271 -1.17 5.03 24.68
N VAL A 272 -0.60 4.38 23.65
CA VAL A 272 -1.34 3.67 22.59
C VAL A 272 -2.20 2.57 23.20
N ALA A 273 -1.63 1.71 24.05
CA ALA A 273 -2.37 0.64 24.71
C ALA A 273 -3.57 1.15 25.53
N PHE A 274 -3.40 2.27 26.26
CA PHE A 274 -4.49 2.90 26.99
C PHE A 274 -5.59 3.41 26.03
N CYS A 275 -5.19 4.08 24.94
CA CYS A 275 -6.13 4.59 23.96
C CYS A 275 -6.90 3.48 23.25
N ASP A 276 -6.22 2.41 22.81
CA ASP A 276 -6.88 1.29 22.15
C ASP A 276 -7.85 0.56 23.09
N ALA A 277 -7.44 0.27 24.33
CA ALA A 277 -8.29 -0.40 25.32
C ALA A 277 -9.60 0.35 25.62
N HIS A 278 -9.57 1.69 25.57
CA HIS A 278 -10.71 2.51 25.97
C HIS A 278 -11.52 3.08 24.81
N ILE A 279 -10.91 3.29 23.64
CA ILE A 279 -11.54 3.94 22.49
C ILE A 279 -11.78 2.93 21.35
N SER A 280 -10.81 2.05 21.09
CA SER A 280 -10.85 1.14 19.93
C SER A 280 -11.57 -0.19 20.25
N ASP A 281 -11.24 -0.83 21.37
CA ASP A 281 -11.75 -2.15 21.75
C ASP A 281 -13.29 -2.26 21.82
N PRO A 282 -14.05 -1.22 22.27
CA PRO A 282 -15.51 -1.27 22.23
C PRO A 282 -16.08 -1.45 20.81
N TYR A 283 -15.40 -0.95 19.78
CA TYR A 283 -15.81 -1.16 18.39
C TYR A 283 -15.55 -2.61 17.97
N TRP A 284 -14.35 -3.12 18.22
CA TRP A 284 -13.99 -4.52 17.92
C TRP A 284 -14.96 -5.51 18.58
N ALA A 285 -15.27 -5.28 19.85
CA ALA A 285 -16.23 -6.10 20.61
C ALA A 285 -17.67 -6.02 20.07
N SER A 286 -18.01 -5.02 19.26
CA SER A 286 -19.34 -4.91 18.64
C SER A 286 -19.54 -5.89 17.46
N GLY A 287 -18.45 -6.46 16.92
CA GLY A 287 -18.50 -7.31 15.73
C GLY A 287 -18.83 -6.57 14.42
N ARG A 288 -18.86 -5.23 14.43
CA ARG A 288 -19.00 -4.43 13.21
C ARG A 288 -17.74 -4.52 12.36
N ASN A 289 -17.90 -4.39 11.04
CA ASN A 289 -16.79 -4.37 10.11
C ASN A 289 -16.00 -3.06 10.26
N VAL A 290 -14.70 -3.13 10.52
CA VAL A 290 -13.85 -1.95 10.74
C VAL A 290 -13.62 -1.10 9.49
N TYR A 291 -13.79 -1.69 8.31
CA TYR A 291 -13.63 -1.03 7.01
C TYR A 291 -14.96 -0.48 6.48
N ASP A 292 -16.08 -0.95 7.01
CA ASP A 292 -17.43 -0.51 6.64
C ASP A 292 -18.37 -0.68 7.84
N SER A 293 -18.50 0.38 8.63
CA SER A 293 -19.30 0.38 9.86
C SER A 293 -20.80 0.17 9.61
N SER A 294 -21.26 0.15 8.35
CA SER A 294 -22.63 -0.23 7.98
C SER A 294 -22.89 -1.74 8.07
N LYS A 295 -21.82 -2.55 8.10
CA LYS A 295 -21.87 -4.02 8.05
C LYS A 295 -21.39 -4.65 9.35
N THR A 296 -21.78 -5.90 9.56
CA THR A 296 -21.12 -6.81 10.49
C THR A 296 -19.90 -7.44 9.83
N CYS A 297 -18.86 -7.72 10.60
CA CYS A 297 -17.69 -8.44 10.12
C CYS A 297 -18.07 -9.92 9.94
N GLU A 298 -18.18 -10.39 8.71
CA GLU A 298 -18.64 -11.77 8.40
C GLU A 298 -17.58 -12.83 8.70
N ILE A 299 -16.31 -12.47 8.58
CA ILE A 299 -15.14 -13.33 8.81
C ILE A 299 -14.22 -12.62 9.80
N GLN A 300 -13.98 -13.23 10.96
CA GLN A 300 -13.31 -12.57 12.09
C GLN A 300 -11.90 -12.04 11.77
N SER A 301 -11.18 -12.61 10.80
CA SER A 301 -9.81 -12.20 10.47
C SER A 301 -9.73 -10.97 9.56
N HIS A 302 -10.63 -10.83 8.58
CA HIS A 302 -10.50 -9.80 7.54
C HIS A 302 -11.81 -9.15 7.06
N CYS A 303 -12.97 -9.53 7.62
CA CYS A 303 -14.31 -8.98 7.37
C CYS A 303 -14.89 -9.06 5.94
N TYR A 304 -14.13 -9.49 4.94
CA TYR A 304 -14.56 -9.68 3.55
C TYR A 304 -14.14 -11.06 3.03
N ALA A 305 -15.06 -11.77 2.37
CA ALA A 305 -14.82 -13.10 1.82
C ALA A 305 -13.90 -13.07 0.58
N GLU A 306 -13.83 -11.93 -0.09
CA GLU A 306 -12.96 -11.68 -1.24
C GLU A 306 -11.49 -11.92 -0.91
N PHE A 307 -11.07 -11.67 0.33
CA PHE A 307 -9.69 -11.89 0.79
C PHE A 307 -9.28 -13.36 0.74
N GLU A 308 -10.11 -14.27 1.27
CA GLU A 308 -9.85 -15.71 1.21
C GLU A 308 -9.81 -16.19 -0.24
N ARG A 309 -10.80 -15.77 -1.05
CA ARG A 309 -10.88 -16.17 -2.45
C ARG A 309 -9.70 -15.67 -3.28
N LEU A 310 -9.23 -14.45 -3.01
CA LEU A 310 -8.07 -13.84 -3.64
C LEU A 310 -6.80 -14.61 -3.29
N THR A 311 -6.63 -14.95 -2.01
CA THR A 311 -5.49 -15.74 -1.53
C THR A 311 -5.46 -17.10 -2.22
N ASP A 312 -6.56 -17.84 -2.22
CA ASP A 312 -6.66 -19.14 -2.87
C ASP A 312 -6.34 -19.05 -4.37
N TYR A 313 -6.88 -18.03 -5.05
CA TYR A 313 -6.67 -17.85 -6.48
C TYR A 313 -5.23 -17.55 -6.85
N LEU A 314 -4.55 -16.71 -6.06
CA LEU A 314 -3.14 -16.37 -6.26
C LEU A 314 -2.22 -17.52 -5.83
N ASP A 315 -2.64 -18.41 -4.93
CA ASP A 315 -1.83 -19.57 -4.56
C ASP A 315 -1.95 -20.75 -5.54
N LEU A 316 -2.93 -20.72 -6.46
CA LEU A 316 -3.06 -21.76 -7.50
C LEU A 316 -1.74 -21.93 -8.30
N PRO A 317 -1.25 -23.16 -8.50
CA PRO A 317 -0.02 -23.41 -9.28
C PRO A 317 -0.08 -22.84 -10.70
N SER A 318 -1.26 -22.85 -11.31
CA SER A 318 -1.50 -22.24 -12.63
C SER A 318 -1.33 -20.72 -12.60
N THR A 319 -1.88 -20.04 -11.60
CA THR A 319 -1.78 -18.59 -11.43
C THR A 319 -0.32 -18.18 -11.14
N ARG A 320 0.33 -18.86 -10.19
CA ARG A 320 1.76 -18.64 -9.88
C ARG A 320 2.65 -18.80 -11.11
N LYS A 321 2.48 -19.90 -11.87
CA LYS A 321 3.22 -20.14 -13.11
C LYS A 321 2.93 -19.08 -14.18
N MET A 322 1.67 -18.68 -14.33
CA MET A 322 1.25 -17.66 -15.28
C MET A 322 1.93 -16.32 -14.97
N LEU A 323 1.90 -15.89 -13.71
CA LEU A 323 2.51 -14.65 -13.22
C LEU A 323 4.04 -14.71 -13.12
N GLY A 324 4.63 -15.91 -13.14
CA GLY A 324 6.06 -16.09 -12.87
C GLY A 324 6.42 -15.90 -11.41
N ALA A 325 5.49 -16.11 -10.48
CA ALA A 325 5.78 -15.97 -9.05
C ALA A 325 6.80 -17.03 -8.59
N GLU A 326 7.93 -16.57 -8.08
CA GLU A 326 9.04 -17.40 -7.58
C GLU A 326 9.14 -17.39 -6.06
N SER A 327 8.26 -16.64 -5.36
CA SER A 327 8.29 -16.58 -3.90
C SER A 327 8.19 -17.98 -3.27
N PRO A 328 8.96 -18.26 -2.20
CA PRO A 328 8.87 -19.54 -1.53
C PRO A 328 7.55 -19.66 -0.76
N GLY A 329 6.98 -20.87 -0.73
CA GLY A 329 5.80 -21.18 0.07
C GLY A 329 4.48 -20.65 -0.48
N GLN A 330 3.49 -20.56 0.41
CA GLN A 330 2.13 -20.10 0.08
C GLN A 330 2.09 -18.58 -0.13
N PHE A 331 1.15 -18.12 -0.95
CA PHE A 331 0.88 -16.70 -1.13
C PHE A 331 0.53 -16.01 0.19
N VAL A 332 1.17 -14.87 0.47
CA VAL A 332 1.00 -14.12 1.72
C VAL A 332 0.19 -12.86 1.46
N GLN A 333 -1.12 -12.90 1.70
CA GLN A 333 -1.97 -11.71 1.51
C GLN A 333 -1.55 -10.55 2.41
N CYS A 334 -1.39 -10.80 3.70
CA CYS A 334 -0.88 -9.83 4.68
C CYS A 334 0.14 -10.51 5.59
N SER A 335 1.35 -9.99 5.63
CA SER A 335 2.46 -10.58 6.38
C SER A 335 2.40 -10.19 7.85
N ASN A 336 2.18 -11.17 8.72
CA ASN A 336 2.21 -10.97 10.16
C ASN A 336 3.59 -10.52 10.65
N THR A 337 4.67 -11.06 10.08
CA THR A 337 6.03 -10.66 10.43
C THR A 337 6.29 -9.20 10.11
N VAL A 338 5.92 -8.74 8.91
CA VAL A 338 6.03 -7.31 8.55
C VAL A 338 5.17 -6.46 9.47
N ARG A 339 3.92 -6.86 9.71
CA ARG A 339 3.02 -6.15 10.63
C ARG A 339 3.64 -6.03 12.04
N GLU A 340 4.19 -7.10 12.57
CA GLU A 340 4.80 -7.15 13.91
C GLU A 340 6.05 -6.29 14.01
N ASN A 341 6.91 -6.31 12.99
CA ASN A 341 8.10 -5.45 12.94
C ASN A 341 7.73 -3.97 12.93
N PHE A 342 6.76 -3.56 12.11
CA PHE A 342 6.30 -2.16 12.08
C PHE A 342 5.63 -1.73 13.40
N VAL A 343 4.88 -2.64 14.03
CA VAL A 343 4.22 -2.38 15.33
C VAL A 343 5.24 -2.28 16.45
N SER A 344 6.24 -3.16 16.52
CA SER A 344 7.27 -3.14 17.56
C SER A 344 8.15 -1.88 17.50
N HIS A 345 8.28 -1.28 16.31
CA HIS A 345 8.97 -0.01 16.11
C HIS A 345 8.06 1.22 16.29
N LEU A 346 6.76 1.02 16.58
CA LEU A 346 5.75 2.08 16.66
C LEU A 346 5.78 2.99 15.40
N ASP A 347 6.03 2.44 14.21
CA ASP A 347 6.43 3.21 13.02
C ASP A 347 5.50 4.40 12.68
N LYS A 348 4.18 4.22 12.80
CA LYS A 348 3.21 5.29 12.51
C LYS A 348 3.13 6.37 13.60
N TRP A 349 3.71 6.13 14.78
CA TRP A 349 3.80 7.08 15.89
C TRP A 349 5.20 7.66 16.06
N ALA A 350 6.25 6.99 15.53
CA ALA A 350 7.65 7.39 15.68
C ALA A 350 7.98 8.68 14.91
N HIS A 351 7.36 8.87 13.74
CA HIS A 351 7.55 10.05 12.90
C HIS A 351 6.22 10.61 12.42
N HIS A 352 6.11 11.93 12.46
CA HIS A 352 4.89 12.66 12.10
C HIS A 352 4.71 12.69 10.59
N THR A 353 3.84 11.84 10.07
CA THR A 353 3.58 11.78 8.63
C THR A 353 3.02 13.12 8.08
N GLN A 354 2.23 13.85 8.87
CA GLN A 354 1.70 15.16 8.49
C GLN A 354 2.80 16.18 8.20
N ASP A 355 3.97 16.07 8.83
CA ASP A 355 5.11 16.96 8.57
C ASP A 355 5.74 16.65 7.20
N TYR A 356 5.80 15.38 6.79
CA TYR A 356 6.18 15.00 5.42
C TYR A 356 5.18 15.53 4.39
N VAL A 357 3.87 15.47 4.69
CA VAL A 357 2.83 16.05 3.82
C VAL A 357 3.02 17.56 3.67
N ALA A 358 3.24 18.29 4.77
CA ALA A 358 3.50 19.72 4.75
C ALA A 358 4.75 20.06 3.91
N ALA A 359 5.85 19.35 4.14
CA ALA A 359 7.10 19.54 3.39
C ALA A 359 6.93 19.30 1.88
N LEU A 360 6.17 18.27 1.49
CA LEU A 360 5.87 17.98 0.09
C LEU A 360 5.03 19.07 -0.58
N LEU A 361 4.02 19.60 0.12
CA LEU A 361 3.19 20.70 -0.38
C LEU A 361 4.02 21.97 -0.61
N GLU A 362 4.94 22.31 0.30
CA GLU A 362 5.88 23.43 0.13
C GLU A 362 6.79 23.28 -1.09
N ARG A 363 7.07 22.03 -1.50
CA ARG A 363 7.89 21.66 -2.66
C ARG A 363 7.07 21.50 -3.95
N GLY A 364 5.77 21.80 -3.91
CA GLY A 364 4.89 21.75 -5.07
C GLY A 364 4.38 20.36 -5.43
N ILE A 365 4.62 19.35 -4.59
CA ILE A 365 4.01 18.02 -4.77
C ILE A 365 2.55 18.08 -4.31
N ARG A 366 1.62 17.74 -5.20
CA ARG A 366 0.19 17.80 -4.89
C ARG A 366 -0.21 16.62 -4.02
N VAL A 367 -1.17 16.85 -3.13
CA VAL A 367 -1.70 15.82 -2.22
C VAL A 367 -3.22 15.78 -2.37
N LEU A 368 -3.76 14.59 -2.61
CA LEU A 368 -5.20 14.31 -2.52
C LEU A 368 -5.43 13.32 -1.39
N ILE A 369 -6.19 13.73 -0.38
CA ILE A 369 -6.70 12.83 0.66
C ILE A 369 -8.21 12.67 0.43
N TYR A 370 -8.68 11.44 0.28
CA TYR A 370 -10.10 11.13 0.20
C TYR A 370 -10.45 10.03 1.20
N SER A 371 -11.68 10.01 1.71
CA SER A 371 -12.08 8.99 2.70
C SER A 371 -13.55 8.63 2.54
N GLY A 372 -13.84 7.34 2.51
CA GLY A 372 -15.19 6.82 2.63
C GLY A 372 -15.79 7.15 4.00
N THR A 373 -17.04 7.60 4.04
CA THR A 373 -17.69 8.07 5.28
C THR A 373 -18.04 6.95 6.26
N CYS A 374 -18.11 5.70 5.78
CA CYS A 374 -18.45 4.54 6.59
C CYS A 374 -17.24 3.80 7.16
N ASP A 375 -16.02 4.15 6.77
CA ASP A 375 -14.80 3.53 7.30
C ASP A 375 -14.56 3.99 8.74
N TRP A 376 -14.28 3.05 9.63
CA TRP A 376 -13.94 3.33 11.02
C TRP A 376 -12.42 3.33 11.24
N GLN A 377 -11.73 2.37 10.60
CA GLN A 377 -10.31 2.10 10.81
C GLN A 377 -9.45 3.33 10.50
N CYS A 378 -9.72 3.98 9.36
CA CYS A 378 -9.05 5.19 8.88
C CYS A 378 -10.09 6.28 8.56
N ASN A 379 -10.95 6.54 9.54
CA ASN A 379 -12.17 7.32 9.35
C ASN A 379 -11.96 8.73 8.76
N TRP A 380 -13.01 9.21 8.09
CA TRP A 380 -13.03 10.51 7.43
C TRP A 380 -12.92 11.70 8.41
N VAL A 381 -13.35 11.54 9.67
CA VAL A 381 -13.28 12.61 10.67
C VAL A 381 -11.83 12.89 11.04
N ALA A 382 -11.03 11.84 11.23
CA ALA A 382 -9.59 11.95 11.47
C ALA A 382 -8.87 12.53 10.25
N ASN A 383 -9.20 12.08 9.04
CA ASN A 383 -8.58 12.56 7.80
C ASN A 383 -8.95 14.01 7.43
N LYS A 384 -10.07 14.54 7.92
CA LYS A 384 -10.52 15.92 7.68
C LYS A 384 -9.87 16.94 8.60
N ARG A 385 -9.57 16.54 9.83
CA ARG A 385 -8.96 17.39 10.86
C ARG A 385 -7.48 17.55 10.55
#